data_AF-A0A381UFY7-F1
#
_entry.id   AF-A0A381UFY7-F1
#
_cell.length_a   1.000
_cell.length_b   1.000
_cell.length_c   1.000
_cell.angle_alpha   90.00
_cell.angle_beta   90.00
_cell.angle_gamma   90.00
#
_symmetry.space_group_name_H-M   'P 1'
#
loop_
_entity.id
_entity.type
_entity.pdbx_description
1 polymer ?
#
loop_
_entity_poly.entity_id
_entity_poly.type
_entity_poly.pdbx_seq_one_letter_code
_entity_poly.pdbx_strand_id
1 'polypeptide(L)'
;PYTPINLNASMQADEQILFQDEFNEERTPDYHSLFIHYEKRYNLRRSNIILFFEIWNTYNRENVETYFYSRVNKDIGEIVYFSTIPVAGLGIEF
;
A
#
# COMPACT_ATOMS: atom_id res chain seq x y z
N PRO A 1 -12.00 8.70 -0.97
CA PRO A 1 -12.20 10.10 -1.39
C PRO A 1 -11.42 11.00 -0.44
N TYR A 2 -10.91 12.11 -0.91
CA TYR A 2 -10.14 13.06 -0.10
C TYR A 2 -10.52 14.49 -0.49
N THR A 3 -10.23 15.43 0.41
CA THR A 3 -10.37 16.86 0.14
C THR A 3 -9.04 17.37 -0.40
N PRO A 4 -9.00 18.02 -1.58
CA PRO A 4 -7.75 18.48 -2.19
C PRO A 4 -6.98 19.46 -1.31
N ILE A 5 -5.65 19.40 -1.38
CA ILE A 5 -4.74 20.26 -0.62
C ILE A 5 -4.55 21.57 -1.39
N ASN A 6 -4.83 22.69 -0.74
CA ASN A 6 -4.47 24.01 -1.26
C ASN A 6 -2.98 24.25 -1.05
N LEU A 7 -2.17 23.87 -2.04
CA LEU A 7 -0.71 23.94 -1.96
C LEU A 7 -0.22 25.37 -1.68
N ASN A 8 -0.77 26.38 -2.34
CA ASN A 8 -0.36 27.77 -2.15
C ASN A 8 -0.62 28.27 -0.72
N ALA A 9 -1.83 28.04 -0.19
CA ALA A 9 -2.16 28.38 1.19
C ALA A 9 -1.31 27.57 2.18
N SER A 10 -1.05 26.30 1.87
CA SER A 10 -0.24 25.42 2.71
C SER A 10 1.22 25.87 2.80
N MET A 11 1.79 26.32 1.67
CA MET A 11 3.14 26.89 1.62
C MET A 11 3.25 28.19 2.42
N GLN A 12 2.24 29.06 2.35
CA GLN A 12 2.23 30.33 3.08
C GLN A 12 2.07 30.13 4.60
N ALA A 13 1.23 29.18 5.02
CA ALA A 13 0.98 28.86 6.42
C ALA A 13 2.01 27.90 7.04
N ASP A 14 2.84 27.26 6.20
CA ASP A 14 3.69 26.12 6.56
C ASP A 14 2.95 24.99 7.29
N GLU A 15 1.72 24.74 6.86
CA GLU A 15 0.79 23.75 7.41
C GLU A 15 -0.13 23.24 6.29
N GLN A 16 -0.70 22.04 6.42
CA GLN A 16 -1.63 21.53 5.42
C GLN A 16 -2.98 22.25 5.50
N ILE A 17 -3.33 22.98 4.43
CA ILE A 17 -4.61 23.65 4.25
C ILE A 17 -5.37 22.97 3.10
N LEU A 18 -6.66 22.68 3.31
CA LEU A 18 -7.52 21.97 2.35
C LEU A 18 -8.55 22.93 1.71
N PHE A 19 -8.98 22.64 0.49
CA PHE A 19 -10.12 23.31 -0.16
C PHE A 19 -11.43 22.82 0.47
N GLN A 20 -11.95 23.56 1.47
CA GLN A 20 -13.14 23.15 2.23
C GLN A 20 -14.42 23.13 1.39
N ASP A 21 -14.45 23.90 0.30
CA ASP A 21 -15.49 23.92 -0.71
C ASP A 21 -15.48 22.68 -1.63
N GLU A 22 -14.37 21.92 -1.67
CA GLU A 22 -14.19 20.69 -2.45
C GLU A 22 -14.14 19.44 -1.54
N PHE A 23 -14.95 19.44 -0.47
CA PHE A 23 -14.88 18.41 0.56
C PHE A 23 -15.18 17.01 0.01
N ASN A 24 -14.16 16.13 0.04
CA ASN A 24 -14.22 14.75 -0.43
C ASN A 24 -14.63 14.57 -1.91
N GLU A 25 -14.41 15.57 -2.75
CA GLU A 25 -14.78 15.53 -4.16
C GLU A 25 -13.81 14.68 -5.01
N GLU A 26 -12.52 14.62 -4.63
CA GLU A 26 -11.51 13.85 -5.35
C GLU A 26 -11.31 12.43 -4.80
N ARG A 27 -10.69 11.57 -5.63
CA ARG A 27 -10.39 10.18 -5.31
C ARG A 27 -8.97 9.86 -5.69
N THR A 28 -8.30 9.07 -4.84
CA THR A 28 -7.03 8.47 -5.22
C THR A 28 -7.22 7.54 -6.42
N PRO A 29 -6.16 7.28 -7.20
CA PRO A 29 -6.21 6.32 -8.30
C PRO A 29 -6.71 4.95 -7.84
N ASP A 30 -7.32 4.21 -8.77
CA ASP A 30 -7.84 2.87 -8.48
C ASP A 30 -6.75 1.94 -7.95
N TYR A 31 -6.98 1.39 -6.75
CA TYR A 31 -6.10 0.40 -6.14
C TYR A 31 -6.11 -0.90 -6.96
N HIS A 32 -4.92 -1.46 -7.20
CA HIS A 32 -4.80 -2.79 -7.78
C HIS A 32 -3.53 -3.48 -7.30
N SER A 33 -3.66 -4.75 -6.95
CA SER A 33 -2.53 -5.58 -6.53
C SER A 33 -2.78 -7.04 -6.89
N LEU A 34 -1.73 -7.73 -7.34
CA LEU A 34 -1.75 -9.17 -7.61
C LEU A 34 -0.91 -9.90 -6.57
N PHE A 35 -1.50 -10.92 -5.96
CA PHE A 35 -0.87 -11.79 -4.98
C PHE A 35 -0.68 -13.17 -5.61
N ILE A 36 0.55 -13.66 -5.64
CA ILE A 36 0.86 -15.01 -6.15
C ILE A 36 1.22 -15.87 -4.96
N HIS A 37 0.46 -16.94 -4.74
CA HIS A 37 0.72 -17.93 -3.69
C HIS A 37 1.04 -19.28 -4.32
N TYR A 38 2.14 -19.89 -3.89
CA TYR A 38 2.53 -21.25 -4.24
C TYR A 38 2.75 -22.07 -2.97
N GLU A 39 2.09 -23.23 -2.91
CA GLU A 39 2.21 -24.17 -1.80
C GLU A 39 2.66 -25.53 -2.31
N LYS A 40 3.55 -26.19 -1.57
CA LYS A 40 3.96 -27.56 -1.78
C LYS A 40 3.81 -28.38 -0.50
N ARG A 41 3.09 -29.50 -0.62
CA ARG A 41 2.92 -30.48 0.46
C ARG A 41 3.76 -31.73 0.22
N TYR A 42 4.44 -32.19 1.26
CA TYR A 42 5.15 -33.46 1.32
C TYR A 42 4.47 -34.36 2.35
N ASN A 43 3.82 -35.42 1.87
CA ASN A 43 3.14 -36.37 2.75
C ASN A 43 4.14 -37.44 3.21
N LEU A 44 4.44 -37.47 4.50
CA LEU A 44 5.26 -38.48 5.14
C LEU A 44 4.37 -39.50 5.84
N ARG A 45 4.95 -40.63 6.27
CA ARG A 45 4.19 -41.71 6.91
C ARG A 45 3.53 -41.34 8.24
N ARG A 46 3.99 -40.28 8.90
CA ARG A 46 3.57 -39.87 10.26
C ARG A 46 3.36 -38.35 10.39
N SER A 47 3.50 -37.61 9.31
CA SER A 47 3.39 -36.15 9.32
C SER A 47 3.28 -35.61 7.90
N ASN A 48 2.85 -34.36 7.76
CA ASN A 48 2.93 -33.62 6.52
C ASN A 48 3.82 -32.40 6.70
N ILE A 49 4.69 -32.13 5.73
CA ILE A 49 5.44 -30.88 5.66
C ILE A 49 4.79 -30.01 4.60
N ILE A 50 4.47 -28.77 4.95
CA ILE A 50 3.91 -27.76 4.05
C ILE A 50 4.95 -26.67 3.89
N LEU A 51 5.36 -26.41 2.65
CA LEU A 51 6.16 -25.25 2.29
C LEU A 51 5.27 -24.31 1.49
N PHE A 52 5.27 -23.03 1.85
CA PHE A 52 4.61 -22.03 1.02
C PHE A 52 5.52 -20.84 0.76
N PHE A 53 5.27 -20.22 -0.40
CA PHE A 53 5.92 -19.01 -0.84
C PHE A 53 4.86 -18.12 -1.48
N GLU A 54 4.86 -16.84 -1.13
CA GLU A 54 3.89 -15.87 -1.59
C GLU A 54 4.59 -14.55 -1.97
N ILE A 55 4.12 -13.91 -3.03
CA ILE A 55 4.55 -12.58 -3.45
C ILE A 55 3.33 -11.67 -3.41
N TRP A 56 3.35 -10.70 -2.50
CA TRP A 56 2.34 -9.64 -2.44
C TRP A 56 2.73 -8.51 -3.39
N ASN A 57 1.73 -7.83 -3.98
CA ASN A 57 1.95 -6.76 -4.96
C ASN A 57 2.99 -7.15 -6.02
N THR A 58 2.72 -8.24 -6.76
CA THR A 58 3.64 -8.82 -7.76
C THR A 58 4.03 -7.82 -8.85
N TYR A 59 3.15 -6.86 -9.17
CA TYR A 59 3.42 -5.81 -10.14
C TYR A 59 4.35 -4.70 -9.62
N ASN A 60 4.66 -4.71 -8.31
CA ASN A 60 5.31 -3.62 -7.60
C ASN A 60 4.65 -2.26 -7.89
N ARG A 61 3.31 -2.25 -7.98
CA ARG A 61 2.56 -1.05 -8.31
C ARG A 61 2.53 -0.13 -7.10
N GLU A 62 2.85 1.14 -7.30
CA GLU A 62 2.61 2.19 -6.32
C GLU A 62 1.11 2.45 -6.22
N ASN A 63 0.52 2.04 -5.10
CA ASN A 63 -0.89 2.24 -4.81
C ASN A 63 -1.00 3.40 -3.81
N VAL A 64 -1.43 4.57 -4.27
CA VAL A 64 -1.55 5.77 -3.44
C VAL A 64 -2.72 5.61 -2.46
N GLU A 65 -2.42 5.67 -1.18
CA GLU A 65 -3.39 5.66 -0.08
C GLU A 65 -3.94 7.06 0.20
N THR A 66 -3.05 8.05 0.30
CA THR A 66 -3.43 9.44 0.57
C THR A 66 -2.34 10.41 0.12
N TYR A 67 -2.72 11.69 0.02
CA TYR A 67 -1.82 12.81 -0.21
C TYR A 67 -1.60 13.60 1.08
N PHE A 68 -0.45 14.26 1.20
CA PHE A 68 -0.13 15.14 2.31
C PHE A 68 0.72 16.33 1.85
N TYR A 69 0.70 17.43 2.59
CA TYR A 69 1.61 18.54 2.35
C TYR A 69 2.97 18.28 3.01
N SER A 70 4.03 18.25 2.21
CA SER A 70 5.40 18.11 2.69
C SER A 70 5.99 19.48 3.05
N ARG A 71 6.18 19.74 4.34
CA ARG A 71 6.83 20.98 4.80
C ARG A 71 8.29 21.09 4.36
N VAL A 72 8.96 19.94 4.18
CA VAL A 72 10.38 19.86 3.79
C VAL A 72 10.54 20.19 2.31
N ASN A 73 9.72 19.58 1.45
CA ASN A 73 9.83 19.75 -0.01
C ASN A 73 8.98 20.89 -0.54
N LYS A 74 8.06 21.43 0.28
CA LYS A 74 7.09 22.48 -0.10
C LYS A 74 6.21 22.06 -1.28
N ASP A 75 5.82 20.79 -1.30
CA ASP A 75 4.99 20.16 -2.34
C ASP A 75 3.94 19.22 -1.72
N ILE A 76 3.15 18.58 -2.58
CA ILE A 76 2.24 17.50 -2.20
C ILE A 76 3.00 16.19 -2.32
N GLY A 77 3.15 15.48 -1.20
CA GLY A 77 3.68 14.13 -1.15
C GLY A 77 2.58 13.08 -1.19
N GLU A 78 2.98 11.86 -1.53
CA GLU A 78 2.12 10.68 -1.59
C GLU A 78 2.51 9.70 -0.49
N ILE A 79 1.50 9.14 0.18
CA ILE A 79 1.65 7.95 1.02
C ILE A 79 1.10 6.78 0.21
N VAL A 80 1.94 5.79 -0.02
CA VAL A 80 1.60 4.58 -0.76
C VAL A 80 1.41 3.40 0.19
N TYR A 81 0.59 2.43 -0.20
CA TYR A 81 0.53 1.11 0.43
C TYR A 81 1.85 0.33 0.26
N PHE A 82 1.85 -0.94 0.61
CA PHE A 82 3.05 -1.79 0.51
C PHE A 82 3.52 -2.01 -0.94
N SER A 83 4.84 -1.95 -1.13
CA SER A 83 5.55 -2.44 -2.31
C SER A 83 5.53 -3.98 -2.38
N THR A 84 6.25 -4.58 -3.33
CA THR A 84 6.37 -6.05 -3.39
C THR A 84 6.96 -6.62 -2.10
N ILE A 85 6.26 -7.57 -1.48
CA ILE A 85 6.74 -8.28 -0.27
C ILE A 85 6.82 -9.78 -0.59
N PRO A 86 8.02 -10.40 -0.53
CA PRO A 86 8.13 -11.85 -0.54
C PRO A 86 7.86 -12.40 0.86
N VAL A 87 7.01 -13.41 0.93
CA VAL A 87 6.64 -14.12 2.16
C VAL A 87 6.91 -15.61 1.95
N ALA A 88 7.46 -16.28 2.96
CA ALA A 88 7.67 -17.72 2.93
C ALA A 88 7.36 -18.32 4.29
N GLY A 89 6.96 -19.59 4.31
CA GLY A 89 6.74 -20.29 5.57
C GLY A 89 6.78 -21.81 5.45
N LEU A 90 6.86 -22.43 6.62
CA LEU A 90 6.93 -23.87 6.84
C LEU A 90 5.86 -24.26 7.87
N GLY A 91 5.05 -25.26 7.54
CA GLY A 91 4.11 -25.92 8.44
C GLY A 91 4.44 -27.40 8.61
N ILE A 92 4.15 -27.94 9.80
CA ILE A 92 4.24 -29.38 10.09
C ILE A 92 2.90 -29.80 10.73
N GLU A 93 2.26 -30.81 10.15
CA GLU A 93 1.02 -31.43 10.64
C GLU A 93 1.31 -32.89 11.07
N PHE A 94 0.68 -33.37 12.16
CA PHE A 94 0.89 -34.72 12.74
C PHE A 94 -0.39 -35.54 12.76
#